data_AF-A0A957ERZ1-F1
#
_entry.id   AF-A0A957ERZ1-F1
#
_cell.length_a   1.000
_cell.length_b   1.000
_cell.length_c   1.000
_cell.angle_alpha   90.00
_cell.angle_beta   90.00
_cell.angle_gamma   90.00
#
_symmetry.space_group_name_H-M   'P 1'
#
loop_
_entity.id
_entity.type
_entity.pdbx_description
1 polymer ?
#
loop_
_entity_poly.entity_id
_entity_poly.type
_entity_poly.pdbx_seq_one_letter_code
_entity_poly.pdbx_strand_id
1 'polypeptide(L)'
;MIKHSFIVSPDLLLLLGLIPTHMQLQSETASFLLVLPFFFYIVLELGHSLIPYAALPENFGRTRLFFLLRLFLLLIIIAGATILPSLTNIYTRLVTPVDATGYSSAYANVHDGAVQMELALAFLNDGKNPYVESYQDTPLEYYGFTGIDLPINPAVNHFVYLPGFFVLSFPIYKMFSFTSFAYDQRWVCLLAYIILILLLPSLVNSPVYKLTLLVAVGLNPLLTWPVSIGMNDIIILLAIVLALVFSSYRQFVLAAIIFGFACTLKQSAWFVAPFFVLSLYQLLPTETRIRQTIKYCGIIALLMIVIIGPFALWDFSSFITDVWLYPSGSVAVNYPIRGYTIGNLLVGSGIIESSLDTFPFWILQLVVGLPLLWLLLRQQWKHDGLGTMLICAGVFIFGVGVVSRFFQDNYVGFVAVLILLGALLNADAERLLINKESG
;
A
#
# COMPACT_ATOMS: atom_id res chain seq x y z
N MET A 1 2.18 3.99 -46.78
CA MET A 1 0.88 4.69 -46.82
C MET A 1 0.31 4.64 -45.41
N ILE A 2 0.02 5.82 -44.85
CA ILE A 2 0.04 6.14 -43.41
C ILE A 2 -1.06 5.40 -42.63
N LYS A 3 -0.64 4.57 -41.66
CA LYS A 3 -1.41 4.31 -40.43
C LYS A 3 -0.58 4.76 -39.23
N HIS A 4 -0.17 6.02 -39.22
CA HIS A 4 0.16 6.70 -37.97
C HIS A 4 -1.16 7.04 -37.27
N SER A 5 -1.86 6.02 -36.79
CA SER A 5 -2.79 6.25 -35.69
C SER A 5 -1.90 6.59 -34.50
N PHE A 6 -1.76 7.88 -34.22
CA PHE A 6 -1.22 8.37 -32.95
C PHE A 6 -2.11 7.81 -31.84
N ILE A 7 -1.79 6.61 -31.38
CA ILE A 7 -2.29 6.11 -30.11
C ILE A 7 -1.32 6.71 -29.11
N VAL A 8 -1.76 7.71 -28.34
CA VAL A 8 -0.99 8.26 -27.24
C VAL A 8 -0.62 7.12 -26.29
N SER A 9 0.63 7.06 -25.83
CA SER A 9 1.06 5.97 -24.96
C SER A 9 0.32 6.04 -23.61
N PRO A 10 -0.03 4.88 -23.00
CA PRO A 10 -0.78 4.85 -21.74
C PRO A 10 -0.07 5.58 -20.60
N ASP A 11 1.25 5.54 -20.53
CA ASP A 11 2.05 6.34 -19.60
C ASP A 11 1.84 7.85 -19.78
N LEU A 12 1.81 8.35 -21.03
CA LEU A 12 1.57 9.77 -21.30
C LEU A 12 0.12 10.17 -20.99
N LEU A 13 -0.87 9.32 -21.30
CA LEU A 13 -2.27 9.56 -20.93
C LEU A 13 -2.44 9.68 -19.42
N LEU A 14 -1.79 8.80 -18.64
CA LEU A 14 -1.83 8.86 -17.19
C LEU A 14 -1.12 10.11 -16.65
N LEU A 15 0.04 10.48 -17.21
CA LEU A 15 0.73 11.71 -16.80
C LEU A 15 -0.13 12.96 -17.03
N LEU A 16 -0.83 13.04 -18.16
CA LEU A 16 -1.75 14.14 -18.46
C LEU A 16 -2.88 14.27 -17.42
N GLY A 17 -3.36 13.16 -16.85
CA GLY A 17 -4.39 13.17 -15.80
C GLY A 17 -3.84 13.41 -14.39
N LEU A 18 -2.67 12.85 -14.07
CA LEU A 18 -2.14 12.84 -12.71
C LEU A 18 -1.32 14.09 -12.37
N ILE A 19 -0.57 14.65 -13.31
CA ILE A 19 0.25 15.84 -13.04
C ILE A 19 -0.59 17.03 -12.58
N PRO A 20 -1.72 17.39 -13.24
CA PRO A 20 -2.56 18.49 -12.76
C PRO A 20 -3.04 18.29 -11.33
N THR A 21 -3.36 17.04 -10.96
CA THR A 21 -3.77 16.69 -9.59
C THR A 21 -2.64 16.96 -8.60
N HIS A 22 -1.41 16.55 -8.91
CA HIS A 22 -0.24 16.85 -8.07
C HIS A 22 0.07 18.34 -7.98
N MET A 23 -0.08 19.09 -9.07
CA MET A 23 0.11 20.54 -9.06
C MET A 23 -0.88 21.24 -8.13
N GLN A 24 -2.12 20.75 -8.05
CA GLN A 24 -3.13 21.30 -7.13
C GLN A 24 -2.83 20.99 -5.65
N LEU A 25 -2.11 19.90 -5.37
CA LEU A 25 -1.75 19.47 -4.01
C LEU A 25 -0.44 20.08 -3.51
N GLN A 26 0.29 20.80 -4.36
CA GLN A 26 1.64 21.27 -4.09
C GLN A 26 1.78 22.79 -4.23
N SER A 27 2.87 23.34 -3.69
CA SER A 27 3.22 24.74 -3.93
C SER A 27 3.58 24.98 -5.39
N GLU A 28 3.49 26.24 -5.84
CA GLU A 28 3.86 26.63 -7.21
C GLU A 28 5.32 26.27 -7.54
N THR A 29 6.22 26.44 -6.56
CA THR A 29 7.64 26.09 -6.71
C THR A 29 7.85 24.58 -6.88
N ALA A 30 7.14 23.75 -6.12
CA ALA A 30 7.22 22.30 -6.27
C ALA A 30 6.58 21.83 -7.59
N SER A 31 5.50 22.48 -8.01
CA SER A 31 4.83 22.23 -9.29
C SER A 31 5.76 22.46 -10.50
N PHE A 32 6.68 23.43 -10.42
CA PHE A 32 7.67 23.67 -11.48
C PHE A 32 8.56 22.44 -11.74
N LEU A 33 8.89 21.68 -10.70
CA LEU A 33 9.67 20.43 -10.80
C LEU A 33 8.90 19.30 -11.49
N LEU A 34 7.58 19.43 -11.66
CA LEU A 34 6.74 18.48 -12.40
C LEU A 34 6.58 18.91 -13.85
N VAL A 35 6.30 20.19 -14.09
CA VAL A 35 5.96 20.74 -15.42
C VAL A 35 7.13 20.63 -16.38
N LEU A 36 8.34 21.02 -15.96
CA LEU A 36 9.48 21.06 -16.86
C LEU A 36 9.91 19.65 -17.34
N PRO A 37 10.11 18.65 -16.46
CA PRO A 37 10.39 17.29 -16.91
C PRO A 37 9.24 16.69 -17.73
N PHE A 38 7.98 17.03 -17.41
CA PHE A 38 6.83 16.56 -18.16
C PHE A 38 6.79 17.11 -19.59
N PHE A 39 7.11 18.39 -19.79
CA PHE A 39 7.24 18.97 -21.12
C PHE A 39 8.27 18.19 -21.96
N PHE A 40 9.46 17.93 -21.40
CA PHE A 40 10.46 17.12 -22.11
C PHE A 40 10.00 15.68 -22.34
N TYR A 41 9.22 15.10 -21.42
CA TYR A 41 8.64 13.77 -21.59
C TYR A 41 7.71 13.69 -22.80
N ILE A 42 6.88 14.73 -23.02
CA ILE A 42 6.01 14.86 -24.19
C ILE A 42 6.86 14.95 -25.46
N VAL A 43 7.88 15.82 -25.47
CA VAL A 43 8.79 15.97 -26.62
C VAL A 43 9.46 14.64 -26.98
N LEU A 44 9.88 13.86 -25.99
CA LEU A 44 10.47 12.54 -26.22
C LEU A 44 9.46 11.52 -26.78
N GLU A 45 8.20 11.52 -26.34
CA GLU A 45 7.17 10.63 -26.92
C GLU A 45 6.93 10.93 -28.40
N LEU A 46 6.78 12.22 -28.72
CA LEU A 46 6.54 12.68 -30.08
C LEU A 46 7.75 12.36 -30.98
N GLY A 47 8.96 12.39 -30.43
CA GLY A 47 10.19 12.10 -31.14
C GLY A 47 10.44 10.61 -31.39
N HIS A 48 9.96 9.70 -30.51
CA HIS A 48 10.11 8.25 -30.66
C HIS A 48 9.15 7.48 -29.76
N SER A 49 8.01 7.04 -30.32
CA SER A 49 7.05 6.25 -29.54
C SER A 49 7.59 4.85 -29.22
N LEU A 50 7.42 4.44 -27.96
CA LEU A 50 7.83 3.12 -27.47
C LEU A 50 6.74 2.05 -27.64
N ILE A 51 5.53 2.44 -28.09
CA ILE A 51 4.36 1.56 -28.22
C ILE A 51 4.64 0.31 -29.05
N PRO A 52 5.37 0.33 -30.17
CA PRO A 52 5.57 -0.86 -30.99
C PRO A 52 6.42 -1.96 -30.32
N TYR A 53 7.19 -1.64 -29.28
CA TYR A 53 8.19 -2.54 -28.73
C TYR A 53 7.64 -3.45 -27.62
N ALA A 54 7.70 -4.77 -27.84
CA ALA A 54 7.33 -5.78 -26.85
C ALA A 54 8.38 -5.93 -25.73
N ALA A 55 9.65 -5.67 -26.05
CA ALA A 55 10.77 -5.65 -25.11
C ALA A 55 11.80 -4.60 -25.55
N LEU A 56 12.70 -4.23 -24.63
CA LEU A 56 13.83 -3.36 -24.96
C LEU A 56 14.83 -4.11 -25.85
N PRO A 57 15.38 -3.46 -26.90
CA PRO A 57 16.46 -4.05 -27.69
C PRO A 57 17.71 -4.36 -26.85
N GLU A 58 18.37 -5.47 -27.15
CA GLU A 58 19.62 -5.87 -26.46
C GLU A 58 20.73 -4.83 -26.68
N ASN A 59 20.89 -4.38 -27.92
CA ASN A 59 21.90 -3.39 -28.28
C ASN A 59 21.46 -1.98 -27.89
N PHE A 60 22.44 -1.17 -27.49
CA PHE A 60 22.20 0.24 -27.25
C PHE A 60 21.90 0.95 -28.57
N GLY A 61 20.75 1.62 -28.64
CA GLY A 61 20.28 2.33 -29.82
C GLY A 61 19.21 3.35 -29.45
N ARG A 62 18.60 3.97 -30.46
CA ARG A 62 17.63 5.06 -30.28
C ARG A 62 16.50 4.70 -29.31
N THR A 63 15.89 3.53 -29.45
CA THR A 63 14.79 3.08 -28.55
C THR A 63 15.22 3.00 -27.09
N ARG A 64 16.40 2.44 -26.81
CA ARG A 64 16.91 2.28 -25.45
C ARG A 64 17.29 3.63 -24.84
N LEU A 65 17.88 4.53 -25.63
CA LEU A 65 18.16 5.90 -25.20
C LEU A 65 16.87 6.66 -24.83
N PHE A 66 15.87 6.65 -25.71
CA PHE A 66 14.58 7.32 -25.44
C PHE A 66 13.87 6.74 -24.21
N PHE A 67 13.90 5.42 -24.02
CA PHE A 67 13.39 4.79 -22.80
C PHE A 67 14.12 5.29 -21.55
N LEU A 68 15.47 5.31 -21.54
CA LEU A 68 16.24 5.75 -20.38
C LEU A 68 16.03 7.23 -20.05
N LEU A 69 15.92 8.08 -21.08
CA LEU A 69 15.63 9.51 -20.88
C LEU A 69 14.22 9.71 -20.29
N ARG A 70 13.21 9.00 -20.82
CA ARG A 70 11.84 9.07 -20.29
C ARG A 70 11.74 8.51 -18.88
N LEU A 71 12.44 7.40 -18.60
CA LEU A 71 12.57 6.85 -17.25
C LEU A 71 13.20 7.86 -16.29
N PHE A 72 14.30 8.50 -16.69
CA PHE A 72 14.97 9.51 -15.87
C PHE A 72 14.06 10.70 -15.56
N LEU A 73 13.38 11.25 -16.58
CA LEU A 73 12.42 12.35 -16.38
C LEU A 73 11.28 11.91 -15.46
N LEU A 74 10.76 10.70 -15.63
CA LEU A 74 9.69 10.18 -14.78
C LEU A 74 10.14 10.02 -13.32
N LEU A 75 11.37 9.58 -13.08
CA LEU A 75 11.93 9.52 -11.73
C LEU A 75 12.07 10.91 -11.10
N ILE A 76 12.40 11.95 -11.89
CA ILE A 76 12.39 13.35 -11.41
C ILE A 76 10.96 13.77 -11.03
N ILE A 77 9.97 13.46 -11.89
CA ILE A 77 8.57 13.79 -11.62
C ILE A 77 8.11 13.09 -10.33
N ILE A 78 8.37 11.80 -10.16
CA ILE A 78 8.04 11.04 -8.95
C ILE A 78 8.74 11.62 -7.71
N ALA A 79 10.03 11.99 -7.85
CA ALA A 79 10.77 12.61 -6.77
C ALA A 79 10.17 13.95 -6.34
N GLY A 80 9.80 14.81 -7.28
CA GLY A 80 9.10 16.07 -7.01
C GLY A 80 7.68 15.89 -6.47
N ALA A 81 6.97 14.86 -6.95
CA ALA A 81 5.58 14.60 -6.60
C ALA A 81 5.40 14.03 -5.18
N THR A 82 6.34 13.18 -4.74
CA THR A 82 6.17 12.38 -3.51
C THR A 82 7.37 12.44 -2.57
N ILE A 83 8.58 12.19 -3.08
CA ILE A 83 9.77 12.05 -2.23
C ILE A 83 10.12 13.39 -1.57
N LEU A 84 10.21 14.46 -2.36
CA LEU A 84 10.54 15.78 -1.85
C LEU A 84 9.49 16.30 -0.84
N PRO A 85 8.17 16.25 -1.11
CA PRO A 85 7.15 16.57 -0.11
C PRO A 85 7.27 15.73 1.18
N SER A 86 7.56 14.44 1.07
CA SER A 86 7.75 13.57 2.25
C SER A 86 8.96 14.02 3.08
N LEU A 87 10.09 14.31 2.43
CA LEU A 87 11.30 14.81 3.08
C LEU A 87 11.05 16.19 3.71
N THR A 88 10.32 17.07 3.03
CA THR A 88 9.92 18.37 3.58
C THR A 88 9.04 18.19 4.82
N ASN A 89 8.03 17.32 4.78
CA ASN A 89 7.16 17.04 5.92
C ASN A 89 7.93 16.46 7.13
N ILE A 90 8.92 15.60 6.89
CA ILE A 90 9.84 15.09 7.92
C ILE A 90 10.69 16.23 8.48
N TYR A 91 11.35 16.98 7.62
CA TYR A 91 12.22 18.08 8.03
C TYR A 91 11.44 19.14 8.82
N THR A 92 10.28 19.57 8.34
CA THR A 92 9.42 20.55 9.01
C THR A 92 9.05 20.08 10.41
N ARG A 93 8.72 18.79 10.59
CA ARG A 93 8.43 18.24 11.93
C ARG A 93 9.64 18.27 12.86
N LEU A 94 10.84 18.04 12.34
CA LEU A 94 12.06 18.04 13.14
C LEU A 94 12.49 19.45 13.58
N VAL A 95 12.20 20.49 12.79
CA VAL A 95 12.65 21.86 13.08
C VAL A 95 11.58 22.75 13.68
N THR A 96 10.30 22.37 13.56
CA THR A 96 9.20 23.16 14.12
C THR A 96 9.14 22.92 15.63
N PRO A 97 9.26 23.96 16.47
CA PRO A 97 9.25 23.81 17.91
C PRO A 97 7.97 23.13 18.42
N VAL A 98 8.11 22.43 19.54
CA VAL A 98 6.99 22.00 20.37
C VAL A 98 6.74 23.10 21.39
N ASP A 99 5.50 23.55 21.50
CA ASP A 99 5.10 24.57 22.47
C ASP A 99 5.02 24.02 23.90
N ALA A 100 4.73 24.90 24.86
CA ALA A 100 4.66 24.53 26.28
C ALA A 100 3.54 23.54 26.61
N THR A 101 2.57 23.36 25.71
CA THR A 101 1.46 22.41 25.89
C THR A 101 1.82 21.01 25.37
N GLY A 102 2.94 20.87 24.65
CA GLY A 102 3.32 19.63 23.95
C GLY A 102 2.90 19.59 22.49
N TYR A 103 2.24 20.65 21.98
CA TYR A 103 1.74 20.71 20.61
C TYR A 103 2.80 21.28 19.64
N SER A 104 2.77 20.80 18.40
CA SER A 104 3.52 21.36 17.29
C SER A 104 2.61 21.44 16.07
N SER A 105 2.60 22.58 15.38
CA SER A 105 1.83 22.75 14.15
C SER A 105 2.27 21.76 13.05
N ALA A 106 3.46 21.19 13.15
CA ALA A 106 3.92 20.17 12.22
C ALA A 106 3.20 18.82 12.38
N TYR A 107 2.45 18.59 13.46
CA TYR A 107 1.58 17.41 13.61
C TYR A 107 0.45 17.38 12.57
N ALA A 108 0.07 18.54 12.00
CA ALA A 108 -0.91 18.58 10.91
C ALA A 108 -0.45 17.84 9.63
N ASN A 109 0.85 17.62 9.45
CA ASN A 109 1.44 17.01 8.25
C ASN A 109 1.97 15.58 8.49
N VAL A 110 1.48 14.91 9.54
CA VAL A 110 1.79 13.51 9.82
C VAL A 110 0.51 12.78 10.24
N HIS A 111 0.40 11.52 9.87
CA HIS A 111 -0.75 10.68 10.18
C HIS A 111 -0.66 10.20 11.63
N ASP A 112 -1.79 10.15 12.33
CA ASP A 112 -1.89 9.71 13.74
C ASP A 112 -1.22 8.36 13.98
N GLY A 113 -1.45 7.39 13.09
CA GLY A 113 -0.85 6.06 13.13
C GLY A 113 0.68 6.04 13.05
N ALA A 114 1.31 7.01 12.37
CA ALA A 114 2.76 7.12 12.32
C ALA A 114 3.31 7.58 13.67
N VAL A 115 2.67 8.59 14.28
CA VAL A 115 3.01 9.07 15.64
C VAL A 115 2.78 7.97 16.67
N GLN A 116 1.65 7.27 16.57
CA GLN A 116 1.32 6.18 17.48
C GLN A 116 2.34 5.04 17.40
N MET A 117 2.83 4.71 16.20
CA MET A 117 3.91 3.73 16.02
C MET A 117 5.21 4.17 16.71
N GLU A 118 5.59 5.45 16.60
CA GLU A 118 6.80 5.97 17.27
C GLU A 118 6.71 5.86 18.79
N LEU A 119 5.55 6.23 19.36
CA LEU A 119 5.27 6.10 20.79
C LEU A 119 5.29 4.61 21.22
N ALA A 120 4.68 3.73 20.44
CA ALA A 120 4.67 2.30 20.69
C ALA A 120 6.08 1.68 20.66
N LEU A 121 6.95 2.14 19.76
CA LEU A 121 8.35 1.72 19.71
C LEU A 121 9.13 2.20 20.94
N ALA A 122 8.82 3.39 21.47
CA ALA A 122 9.40 3.87 22.72
C ALA A 122 8.96 3.02 23.92
N PHE A 123 7.67 2.67 24.03
CA PHE A 123 7.19 1.73 25.05
C PHE A 123 7.91 0.38 24.95
N LEU A 124 8.02 -0.18 23.74
CA LEU A 124 8.71 -1.45 23.53
C LEU A 124 10.20 -1.36 23.91
N ASN A 125 10.86 -0.23 23.62
CA ASN A 125 12.25 0.01 24.02
C ASN A 125 12.43 0.01 25.54
N ASP A 126 11.42 0.48 26.27
CA ASP A 126 11.41 0.53 27.73
C ASP A 126 10.91 -0.77 28.37
N GLY A 127 10.67 -1.82 27.57
CA GLY A 127 10.19 -3.11 28.03
C GLY A 127 8.72 -3.10 28.44
N LYS A 128 7.94 -2.12 27.97
CA LYS A 128 6.50 -2.00 28.20
C LYS A 128 5.72 -2.58 27.03
N ASN A 129 4.54 -3.13 27.31
CA ASN A 129 3.67 -3.70 26.29
C ASN A 129 2.86 -2.59 25.60
N PRO A 130 3.08 -2.29 24.30
CA PRO A 130 2.39 -1.18 23.65
C PRO A 130 0.87 -1.35 23.54
N TYR A 131 0.35 -2.58 23.65
CA TYR A 131 -1.09 -2.85 23.64
C TYR A 131 -1.75 -2.58 25.01
N VAL A 132 -0.97 -2.38 26.08
CA VAL A 132 -1.48 -2.13 27.45
C VAL A 132 -1.30 -0.67 27.84
N GLU A 133 -0.26 -0.02 27.34
CA GLU A 133 0.05 1.36 27.69
C GLU A 133 -0.99 2.35 27.14
N SER A 134 -1.19 3.42 27.90
CA SER A 134 -2.00 4.55 27.46
C SER A 134 -1.14 5.52 26.63
N TYR A 135 -1.74 6.05 25.57
CA TYR A 135 -1.17 7.14 24.76
C TYR A 135 -1.79 8.49 25.12
N GLN A 136 -2.47 8.59 26.28
CA GLN A 136 -2.88 9.86 26.88
C GLN A 136 -1.65 10.67 27.29
N ASP A 137 -1.82 11.99 27.39
CA ASP A 137 -0.77 12.98 27.64
C ASP A 137 0.38 12.93 26.60
N THR A 138 0.08 12.43 25.39
CA THR A 138 1.02 12.42 24.26
C THR A 138 0.48 13.26 23.10
N PRO A 139 1.31 13.58 22.10
CA PRO A 139 0.86 14.30 20.91
C PRO A 139 -0.29 13.63 20.13
N LEU A 140 -0.62 12.36 20.42
CA LEU A 140 -1.75 11.67 19.82
C LEU A 140 -3.11 12.32 20.19
N GLU A 141 -3.19 13.03 21.32
CA GLU A 141 -4.40 13.74 21.76
C GLU A 141 -4.81 14.89 20.84
N TYR A 142 -3.86 15.47 20.11
CA TYR A 142 -4.15 16.56 19.17
C TYR A 142 -4.83 16.10 17.88
N TYR A 143 -4.91 14.79 17.65
CA TYR A 143 -5.59 14.23 16.48
C TYR A 143 -7.07 14.07 16.78
N GLY A 144 -7.91 14.74 16.00
CA GLY A 144 -9.36 14.59 16.06
C GLY A 144 -9.91 13.77 14.90
N PHE A 145 -11.07 13.17 15.10
CA PHE A 145 -11.86 12.65 13.98
C PHE A 145 -12.68 13.79 13.38
N THR A 146 -12.40 14.17 12.13
CA THR A 146 -13.14 15.22 11.45
C THR A 146 -14.64 14.92 11.43
N GLY A 147 -15.47 15.88 11.89
CA GLY A 147 -16.92 15.75 11.93
C GLY A 147 -17.47 14.91 13.08
N ILE A 148 -16.64 14.55 14.06
CA ILE A 148 -17.06 13.84 15.27
C ILE A 148 -16.55 14.62 16.49
N ASP A 149 -17.46 15.21 17.25
CA ASP A 149 -17.16 15.94 18.48
C ASP A 149 -16.94 14.96 19.63
N LEU A 150 -15.71 14.45 19.74
CA LEU A 150 -15.24 13.69 20.89
C LEU A 150 -14.27 14.55 21.71
N PRO A 151 -14.44 14.62 23.04
CA PRO A 151 -13.55 15.41 23.89
C PRO A 151 -12.11 14.87 23.91
N ILE A 152 -11.94 13.56 23.69
CA ILE A 152 -10.64 12.87 23.59
C ILE A 152 -10.69 11.86 22.45
N ASN A 153 -9.61 11.77 21.67
CA ASN A 153 -9.46 10.75 20.64
C ASN A 153 -9.43 9.34 21.24
N PRO A 154 -10.40 8.45 20.97
CA PRO A 154 -10.40 7.09 21.52
C PRO A 154 -9.19 6.25 21.11
N ALA A 155 -8.47 6.62 20.04
CA ALA A 155 -7.23 5.95 19.65
C ALA A 155 -6.13 6.04 20.70
N VAL A 156 -6.21 6.98 21.65
CA VAL A 156 -5.22 7.07 22.75
C VAL A 156 -5.23 5.86 23.68
N ASN A 157 -6.29 5.04 23.64
CA ASN A 157 -6.41 3.84 24.47
C ASN A 157 -6.13 2.54 23.70
N HIS A 158 -5.83 2.60 22.41
CA HIS A 158 -5.79 1.41 21.55
C HIS A 158 -4.70 1.45 20.49
N PHE A 159 -3.81 0.46 20.49
CA PHE A 159 -2.80 0.27 19.44
C PHE A 159 -3.23 -0.75 18.37
N VAL A 160 -3.71 -0.26 17.23
CA VAL A 160 -4.44 -1.07 16.23
C VAL A 160 -3.56 -1.86 15.24
N TYR A 161 -2.23 -1.79 15.36
CA TYR A 161 -1.32 -2.40 14.40
C TYR A 161 -0.84 -3.79 14.84
N LEU A 162 -0.59 -4.66 13.86
CA LEU A 162 -0.01 -5.98 14.12
C LEU A 162 1.50 -5.88 14.41
N PRO A 163 2.08 -6.84 15.16
CA PRO A 163 3.47 -6.77 15.61
C PRO A 163 4.55 -6.81 14.53
N GLY A 164 4.21 -7.18 13.29
CA GLY A 164 5.17 -7.12 12.18
C GLY A 164 5.75 -5.72 11.97
N PHE A 165 4.99 -4.67 12.32
CA PHE A 165 5.51 -3.30 12.29
C PHE A 165 6.59 -3.05 13.33
N PHE A 166 6.50 -3.65 14.52
CA PHE A 166 7.59 -3.58 15.49
C PHE A 166 8.85 -4.25 14.95
N VAL A 167 8.71 -5.46 14.39
CA VAL A 167 9.84 -6.18 13.79
C VAL A 167 10.49 -5.37 12.66
N LEU A 168 9.70 -4.67 11.86
CA LEU A 168 10.19 -3.83 10.76
C LEU A 168 10.85 -2.52 11.23
N SER A 169 10.14 -1.77 12.07
CA SER A 169 10.52 -0.40 12.43
C SER A 169 11.52 -0.33 13.58
N PHE A 170 11.49 -1.28 14.53
CA PHE A 170 12.32 -1.21 15.73
C PHE A 170 13.83 -1.18 15.46
N PRO A 171 14.39 -1.97 14.51
CA PRO A 171 15.80 -1.86 14.17
C PRO A 171 16.19 -0.46 13.66
N ILE A 172 15.32 0.16 12.86
CA ILE A 172 15.53 1.50 12.29
C ILE A 172 15.41 2.56 13.40
N TYR A 173 14.40 2.44 14.27
CA TYR A 173 14.24 3.27 15.46
C TYR A 173 15.51 3.24 16.34
N LYS A 174 16.06 2.05 16.60
CA LYS A 174 17.30 1.92 17.38
C LYS A 174 18.50 2.56 16.69
N MET A 175 18.63 2.41 15.37
CA MET A 175 19.68 3.08 14.58
C MET A 175 19.63 4.61 14.75
N PHE A 176 18.44 5.21 14.74
CA PHE A 176 18.28 6.65 14.99
C PHE A 176 18.65 7.03 16.42
N SER A 177 18.25 6.22 17.42
CA SER A 177 18.62 6.47 18.83
C SER A 177 20.14 6.50 19.07
N PHE A 178 20.93 5.78 18.26
CA PHE A 178 22.41 5.81 18.34
C PHE A 178 23.06 7.03 17.68
N THR A 179 22.35 7.74 16.80
CA THR A 179 22.92 8.81 15.97
C THR A 179 22.48 10.21 16.43
N SER A 180 21.84 10.31 17.59
CA SER A 180 21.25 11.54 18.16
C SER A 180 20.18 12.21 17.27
N PHE A 181 19.77 11.57 16.17
CA PHE A 181 18.69 12.04 15.32
C PHE A 181 17.35 11.51 15.84
N ALA A 182 16.32 12.37 15.84
CA ALA A 182 14.97 11.93 16.17
C ALA A 182 14.42 11.01 15.08
N TYR A 183 13.86 9.88 15.51
CA TYR A 183 13.22 8.92 14.61
C TYR A 183 11.87 9.47 14.12
N ASP A 184 11.57 9.19 12.84
CA ASP A 184 10.27 9.49 12.24
C ASP A 184 9.80 8.27 11.43
N GLN A 185 8.60 7.77 11.69
CA GLN A 185 8.09 6.56 11.07
C GLN A 185 7.91 6.70 9.54
N ARG A 186 7.78 7.94 9.03
CA ARG A 186 7.70 8.19 7.58
C ARG A 186 8.94 7.76 6.81
N TRP A 187 10.11 7.67 7.45
CA TRP A 187 11.31 7.11 6.81
C TRP A 187 11.09 5.68 6.31
N VAL A 188 10.38 4.86 7.09
CA VAL A 188 10.09 3.46 6.73
C VAL A 188 9.12 3.40 5.55
N CYS A 189 8.07 4.23 5.57
CA CYS A 189 7.11 4.33 4.46
C CYS A 189 7.77 4.84 3.18
N LEU A 190 8.63 5.86 3.29
CA LEU A 190 9.35 6.45 2.16
C LEU A 190 10.37 5.46 1.56
N LEU A 191 11.10 4.73 2.40
CA LEU A 191 12.00 3.68 1.94
C LEU A 191 11.22 2.57 1.22
N ALA A 192 10.10 2.13 1.78
CA ALA A 192 9.26 1.12 1.14
C ALA A 192 8.72 1.61 -0.21
N TYR A 193 8.31 2.87 -0.29
CA TYR A 193 7.89 3.52 -1.53
C TYR A 193 9.02 3.51 -2.58
N ILE A 194 10.21 3.97 -2.22
CA ILE A 194 11.37 4.01 -3.14
C ILE A 194 11.70 2.61 -3.66
N ILE A 195 11.76 1.61 -2.78
CA ILE A 195 12.02 0.22 -3.18
C ILE A 195 10.92 -0.27 -4.13
N LEU A 196 9.65 0.02 -3.85
CA LEU A 196 8.55 -0.35 -4.74
C LEU A 196 8.75 0.27 -6.14
N ILE A 197 9.00 1.58 -6.23
CA ILE A 197 9.24 2.28 -7.50
C ILE A 197 10.39 1.64 -8.29
N LEU A 198 11.49 1.28 -7.62
CA LEU A 198 12.62 0.61 -8.27
C LEU A 198 12.29 -0.80 -8.75
N LEU A 199 11.38 -1.51 -8.07
CA LEU A 199 10.96 -2.87 -8.45
C LEU A 199 9.95 -2.89 -9.59
N LEU A 200 9.06 -1.90 -9.71
CA LEU A 200 7.96 -1.92 -10.68
C LEU A 200 8.39 -2.22 -12.13
N PRO A 201 9.47 -1.63 -12.68
CA PRO A 201 9.90 -1.93 -14.05
C PRO A 201 10.34 -3.39 -14.26
N SER A 202 10.69 -4.12 -13.20
CA SER A 202 11.07 -5.55 -13.31
C SER A 202 9.88 -6.48 -13.52
N LEU A 203 8.66 -6.02 -13.27
CA LEU A 203 7.45 -6.83 -13.34
C LEU A 203 6.94 -7.07 -14.76
N VAL A 204 7.34 -6.23 -15.72
CA VAL A 204 6.87 -6.27 -17.12
C VAL A 204 8.04 -6.14 -18.09
N ASN A 205 7.87 -6.64 -19.30
CA ASN A 205 8.90 -6.64 -20.33
C ASN A 205 8.80 -5.42 -21.24
N SER A 206 7.58 -5.00 -21.59
CA SER A 206 7.37 -3.88 -22.50
C SER A 206 7.87 -2.56 -21.90
N PRO A 207 8.73 -1.80 -22.60
CA PRO A 207 9.22 -0.51 -22.12
C PRO A 207 8.09 0.48 -21.80
N VAL A 208 6.99 0.46 -22.57
CA VAL A 208 5.82 1.31 -22.29
C VAL A 208 5.14 0.90 -20.99
N TYR A 209 4.94 -0.40 -20.75
CA TYR A 209 4.31 -0.85 -19.50
C TYR A 209 5.22 -0.63 -18.28
N LYS A 210 6.55 -0.67 -18.44
CA LYS A 210 7.48 -0.27 -17.37
C LYS A 210 7.24 1.18 -16.95
N LEU A 211 7.14 2.11 -17.92
CA LEU A 211 6.85 3.51 -17.64
C LEU A 211 5.41 3.69 -17.12
N THR A 212 4.45 2.97 -17.69
CA THR A 212 3.03 3.04 -17.27
C THR A 212 2.86 2.61 -15.83
N LEU A 213 3.55 1.56 -15.38
CA LEU A 213 3.54 1.13 -13.98
C LEU A 213 4.09 2.20 -13.05
N LEU A 214 5.22 2.81 -13.42
CA LEU A 214 5.82 3.88 -12.64
C LEU A 214 4.88 5.09 -12.51
N VAL A 215 4.18 5.47 -13.59
CA VAL A 215 3.18 6.54 -13.54
C VAL A 215 1.97 6.12 -12.70
N ALA A 216 1.39 4.95 -12.99
CA ALA A 216 0.15 4.47 -12.38
C ALA A 216 0.26 4.23 -10.88
N VAL A 217 1.45 3.89 -10.38
CA VAL A 217 1.69 3.65 -8.95
C VAL A 217 2.42 4.83 -8.32
N GLY A 218 3.51 5.28 -8.93
CA GLY A 218 4.37 6.33 -8.38
C GLY A 218 3.83 7.76 -8.50
N LEU A 219 2.72 7.97 -9.20
CA LEU A 219 2.02 9.25 -9.22
C LEU A 219 0.55 9.13 -8.83
N ASN A 220 0.13 7.99 -8.25
CA ASN A 220 -1.24 7.83 -7.80
C ASN A 220 -1.48 8.66 -6.52
N PRO A 221 -2.31 9.73 -6.54
CA PRO A 221 -2.53 10.59 -5.38
C PRO A 221 -3.08 9.82 -4.17
N LEU A 222 -3.88 8.77 -4.40
CA LEU A 222 -4.42 7.90 -3.35
C LEU A 222 -3.34 7.01 -2.69
N LEU A 223 -2.12 7.02 -3.20
CA LEU A 223 -0.96 6.34 -2.61
C LEU A 223 0.10 7.34 -2.15
N THR A 224 0.44 8.33 -2.99
CA THR A 224 1.54 9.27 -2.75
C THR A 224 1.26 10.24 -1.61
N TRP A 225 0.03 10.71 -1.46
CA TRP A 225 -0.35 11.53 -0.31
C TRP A 225 -0.28 10.74 1.00
N PRO A 226 -0.93 9.55 1.12
CA PRO A 226 -0.75 8.66 2.27
C PRO A 226 0.71 8.39 2.66
N VAL A 227 1.59 8.16 1.66
CA VAL A 227 3.02 7.96 1.90
C VAL A 227 3.68 9.18 2.54
N SER A 228 3.37 10.40 2.07
CA SER A 228 4.03 11.62 2.55
C SER A 228 3.66 12.01 3.98
N ILE A 229 2.51 11.55 4.46
CA ILE A 229 2.06 11.73 5.85
C ILE A 229 2.34 10.51 6.73
N GLY A 230 2.80 9.38 6.17
CA GLY A 230 3.25 8.21 6.95
C GLY A 230 2.23 7.10 7.14
N MET A 231 1.19 7.03 6.32
CA MET A 231 0.31 5.86 6.28
C MET A 231 1.09 4.64 5.77
N ASN A 232 0.76 3.48 6.33
CA ASN A 232 1.63 2.29 6.24
C ASN A 232 1.25 1.29 5.14
N ASP A 233 0.21 1.55 4.36
CA ASP A 233 -0.29 0.64 3.31
C ASP A 233 0.74 0.36 2.21
N ILE A 234 1.62 1.32 1.96
CA ILE A 234 2.73 1.16 1.00
C ILE A 234 3.68 0.01 1.38
N ILE A 235 3.84 -0.25 2.68
CA ILE A 235 4.73 -1.31 3.19
C ILE A 235 4.13 -2.68 2.87
N ILE A 236 2.82 -2.84 3.05
CA ILE A 236 2.12 -4.09 2.69
C ILE A 236 2.09 -4.28 1.18
N LEU A 237 1.88 -3.20 0.42
CA LEU A 237 1.94 -3.25 -1.04
C LEU A 237 3.33 -3.72 -1.53
N LEU A 238 4.40 -3.16 -0.96
CA LEU A 238 5.76 -3.60 -1.25
C LEU A 238 5.95 -5.09 -0.92
N ALA A 239 5.52 -5.53 0.26
CA ALA A 239 5.67 -6.93 0.66
C ALA A 239 4.93 -7.88 -0.30
N ILE A 240 3.70 -7.52 -0.71
CA ILE A 240 2.95 -8.29 -1.71
C ILE A 240 3.73 -8.33 -3.03
N VAL A 241 4.16 -7.18 -3.56
CA VAL A 241 4.90 -7.12 -4.83
C VAL A 241 6.21 -7.92 -4.76
N LEU A 242 6.95 -7.86 -3.66
CA LEU A 242 8.15 -8.69 -3.44
C LEU A 242 7.82 -10.19 -3.45
N ALA A 243 6.74 -10.60 -2.79
CA ALA A 243 6.30 -11.99 -2.82
C ALA A 243 5.96 -12.46 -4.26
N LEU A 244 5.37 -11.58 -5.09
CA LEU A 244 5.14 -11.84 -6.50
C LEU A 244 6.44 -11.97 -7.30
N VAL A 245 7.40 -11.07 -7.08
CA VAL A 245 8.73 -11.13 -7.71
C VAL A 245 9.42 -12.45 -7.39
N PHE A 246 9.46 -12.85 -6.11
CA PHE A 246 10.04 -14.15 -5.75
C PHE A 246 9.25 -15.33 -6.34
N SER A 247 7.93 -15.21 -6.47
CA SER A 247 7.09 -16.25 -7.11
C SER A 247 7.39 -16.38 -8.60
N SER A 248 7.61 -15.26 -9.31
CA SER A 248 7.94 -15.28 -10.75
C SER A 248 9.30 -15.92 -11.02
N TYR A 249 10.26 -15.73 -10.11
CA TYR A 249 11.57 -16.40 -10.11
C TYR A 249 11.56 -17.82 -9.51
N ARG A 250 10.38 -18.40 -9.20
CA ARG A 250 10.23 -19.74 -8.60
C ARG A 250 10.90 -19.89 -7.23
N GLN A 251 11.22 -18.80 -6.56
CA GLN A 251 11.78 -18.77 -5.21
C GLN A 251 10.66 -18.84 -4.15
N PHE A 252 9.87 -19.92 -4.20
CA PHE A 252 8.63 -20.04 -3.43
C PHE A 252 8.78 -19.99 -1.91
N VAL A 253 9.95 -20.40 -1.38
CA VAL A 253 10.25 -20.27 0.06
C VAL A 253 10.33 -18.80 0.44
N LEU A 254 11.07 -17.99 -0.32
CA LEU A 254 11.19 -16.55 -0.09
C LEU A 254 9.85 -15.85 -0.32
N ALA A 255 9.10 -16.24 -1.35
CA ALA A 255 7.75 -15.73 -1.57
C ALA A 255 6.83 -15.98 -0.37
N ALA A 256 6.83 -17.21 0.18
CA ALA A 256 6.06 -17.57 1.36
C ALA A 256 6.53 -16.82 2.62
N ILE A 257 7.84 -16.61 2.79
CA ILE A 257 8.39 -15.84 3.91
C ILE A 257 7.94 -14.39 3.84
N ILE A 258 8.12 -13.73 2.70
CA ILE A 258 7.75 -12.33 2.50
C ILE A 258 6.23 -12.14 2.63
N PHE A 259 5.44 -13.06 2.07
CA PHE A 259 3.98 -12.99 2.19
C PHE A 259 3.52 -13.24 3.63
N GLY A 260 4.13 -14.20 4.34
CA GLY A 260 3.88 -14.43 5.76
C GLY A 260 4.22 -13.20 6.61
N PHE A 261 5.31 -12.51 6.31
CA PHE A 261 5.64 -11.23 6.93
C PHE A 261 4.59 -10.16 6.62
N ALA A 262 4.08 -10.07 5.39
CA ALA A 262 2.98 -9.18 5.02
C ALA A 262 1.73 -9.42 5.89
N CYS A 263 1.40 -10.68 6.16
CA CYS A 263 0.31 -11.08 7.05
C CYS A 263 0.54 -10.68 8.52
N THR A 264 1.76 -10.35 8.92
CA THR A 264 2.06 -9.83 10.28
C THR A 264 2.09 -8.31 10.34
N LEU A 265 2.05 -7.62 9.20
CA LEU A 265 2.01 -6.17 9.12
C LEU A 265 0.56 -5.66 9.23
N LYS A 266 -0.35 -6.20 8.41
CA LYS A 266 -1.75 -5.74 8.39
C LYS A 266 -2.70 -6.85 7.94
N GLN A 267 -3.91 -6.82 8.49
CA GLN A 267 -4.99 -7.76 8.19
C GLN A 267 -5.41 -7.72 6.72
N SER A 268 -5.17 -6.61 6.00
CA SER A 268 -5.45 -6.51 4.57
C SER A 268 -4.70 -7.57 3.74
N ALA A 269 -3.51 -7.99 4.17
CA ALA A 269 -2.78 -9.08 3.52
C ALA A 269 -3.50 -10.44 3.66
N TRP A 270 -4.31 -10.65 4.69
CA TRP A 270 -5.07 -11.89 4.87
C TRP A 270 -6.17 -12.06 3.81
N PHE A 271 -6.74 -10.95 3.34
CA PHE A 271 -7.69 -10.98 2.23
C PHE A 271 -7.01 -11.31 0.89
N VAL A 272 -5.69 -11.11 0.77
CA VAL A 272 -4.88 -11.52 -0.40
C VAL A 272 -4.49 -13.00 -0.31
N ALA A 273 -4.39 -13.55 0.90
CA ALA A 273 -3.90 -14.91 1.16
C ALA A 273 -4.56 -16.03 0.35
N PRO A 274 -5.90 -16.13 0.23
CA PRO A 274 -6.52 -17.22 -0.54
C PRO A 274 -6.12 -17.17 -2.03
N PHE A 275 -5.99 -15.98 -2.60
CA PHE A 275 -5.56 -15.78 -3.99
C PHE A 275 -4.08 -16.10 -4.17
N PHE A 276 -3.24 -15.70 -3.23
CA PHE A 276 -1.80 -16.01 -3.23
C PHE A 276 -1.53 -17.51 -3.07
N VAL A 277 -2.25 -18.19 -2.18
CA VAL A 277 -2.12 -19.64 -2.02
C VAL A 277 -2.57 -20.38 -3.28
N LEU A 278 -3.64 -19.91 -3.93
CA LEU A 278 -4.09 -20.47 -5.20
C LEU A 278 -3.07 -20.22 -6.33
N SER A 279 -2.44 -19.04 -6.39
CA SER A 279 -1.42 -18.77 -7.41
C SER A 279 -0.16 -19.62 -7.19
N LEU A 280 0.27 -19.81 -5.94
CA LEU A 280 1.32 -20.78 -5.62
C LEU A 280 0.92 -22.19 -6.07
N TYR A 281 -0.28 -22.64 -5.73
CA TYR A 281 -0.79 -23.95 -6.17
C TYR A 281 -0.71 -24.08 -7.70
N GLN A 282 -1.20 -23.09 -8.46
CA GLN A 282 -1.15 -23.12 -9.93
C GLN A 282 0.27 -23.16 -10.50
N LEU A 283 1.22 -22.46 -9.86
CA LEU A 283 2.61 -22.40 -10.29
C LEU A 283 3.39 -23.70 -10.00
N LEU A 284 2.99 -24.49 -9.00
CA LEU A 284 3.79 -25.65 -8.57
C LEU A 284 3.59 -26.90 -9.45
N PRO A 285 4.61 -27.78 -9.55
CA PRO A 285 4.55 -29.00 -10.37
C PRO A 285 3.42 -29.93 -9.90
N THR A 286 2.62 -30.45 -10.84
CA THR A 286 1.40 -31.24 -10.58
C THR A 286 1.62 -32.37 -9.58
N GLU A 287 2.74 -33.10 -9.67
CA GLU A 287 3.05 -34.26 -8.83
C GLU A 287 3.24 -33.91 -7.34
N THR A 288 3.75 -32.71 -7.04
CA THR A 288 4.12 -32.31 -5.67
C THR A 288 3.33 -31.13 -5.16
N ARG A 289 2.41 -30.62 -5.98
CA ARG A 289 1.66 -29.37 -5.78
C ARG A 289 1.01 -29.28 -4.41
N ILE A 290 0.22 -30.29 -4.02
CA ILE A 290 -0.49 -30.29 -2.71
C ILE A 290 0.51 -30.23 -1.56
N ARG A 291 1.51 -31.12 -1.55
CA ARG A 291 2.54 -31.18 -0.49
C ARG A 291 3.32 -29.87 -0.38
N GLN A 292 3.70 -29.29 -1.52
CA GLN A 292 4.44 -28.03 -1.55
C GLN A 292 3.57 -26.85 -1.13
N THR A 293 2.31 -26.77 -1.57
CA THR A 293 1.36 -25.77 -1.09
C THR A 293 1.20 -25.84 0.43
N ILE A 294 0.99 -27.04 1.00
CA ILE A 294 0.92 -27.22 2.47
C ILE A 294 2.21 -26.74 3.14
N LYS A 295 3.38 -27.06 2.59
CA LYS A 295 4.66 -26.58 3.11
C LYS A 295 4.72 -25.04 3.14
N TYR A 296 4.35 -24.38 2.05
CA TYR A 296 4.41 -22.90 1.97
C TYR A 296 3.36 -22.23 2.87
N CYS A 297 2.15 -22.79 2.96
CA CYS A 297 1.16 -22.37 3.95
C CYS A 297 1.67 -22.53 5.39
N GLY A 298 2.38 -23.64 5.67
CA GLY A 298 3.03 -23.87 6.96
C GLY A 298 4.10 -22.82 7.28
N ILE A 299 4.89 -22.38 6.30
CA ILE A 299 5.88 -21.30 6.48
C ILE A 299 5.18 -19.96 6.79
N ILE A 300 4.13 -19.61 6.05
CA ILE A 300 3.32 -18.41 6.30
C ILE A 300 2.76 -18.43 7.72
N ALA A 301 2.11 -19.53 8.11
CA ALA A 301 1.52 -19.69 9.43
C ALA A 301 2.58 -19.64 10.55
N LEU A 302 3.73 -20.29 10.34
CA LEU A 302 4.84 -20.26 11.30
C LEU A 302 5.33 -18.84 11.53
N LEU A 303 5.52 -18.04 10.49
CA LEU A 303 5.93 -16.64 10.64
C LEU A 303 4.90 -15.82 11.40
N MET A 304 3.62 -16.00 11.10
CA MET A 304 2.56 -15.35 11.86
C MET A 304 2.60 -15.72 13.34
N ILE A 305 2.76 -17.01 13.66
CA ILE A 305 2.85 -17.47 15.05
C ILE A 305 4.10 -16.90 15.74
N VAL A 306 5.26 -16.92 15.08
CA VAL A 306 6.53 -16.45 15.67
C VAL A 306 6.52 -14.95 15.93
N ILE A 307 5.90 -14.15 15.07
CA ILE A 307 5.89 -12.69 15.20
C ILE A 307 4.72 -12.21 16.06
N ILE A 308 3.51 -12.73 15.85
CA ILE A 308 2.31 -12.30 16.58
C ILE A 308 2.24 -12.95 17.95
N GLY A 309 2.64 -14.22 18.06
CA GLY A 309 2.53 -15.04 19.28
C GLY A 309 3.12 -14.39 20.53
N PRO A 310 4.37 -13.89 20.52
CA PRO A 310 4.97 -13.27 21.70
C PRO A 310 4.16 -12.08 22.24
N PHE A 311 3.61 -11.24 21.37
CA PHE A 311 2.81 -10.07 21.78
C PHE A 311 1.42 -10.48 22.26
N ALA A 312 0.79 -11.44 21.57
CA ALA A 312 -0.49 -11.99 22.00
C ALA A 312 -0.37 -12.74 23.34
N LEU A 313 0.77 -13.36 23.64
CA LEU A 313 1.04 -14.01 24.93
C LEU A 313 1.41 -13.01 26.03
N TRP A 314 1.94 -11.84 25.68
CA TRP A 314 2.32 -10.81 26.65
C TRP A 314 1.08 -10.23 27.35
N ASP A 315 0.03 -9.91 26.59
CA ASP A 315 -1.31 -9.68 27.12
C ASP A 315 -2.35 -9.97 26.03
N PHE A 316 -3.03 -11.11 26.13
CA PHE A 316 -3.97 -11.54 25.10
C PHE A 316 -5.23 -10.67 25.04
N SER A 317 -5.70 -10.21 26.20
CA SER A 317 -6.95 -9.45 26.30
C SER A 317 -6.79 -8.09 25.63
N SER A 318 -5.73 -7.37 25.98
CA SER A 318 -5.45 -6.05 25.42
C SER A 318 -5.07 -6.15 23.94
N PHE A 319 -4.27 -7.17 23.56
CA PHE A 319 -3.95 -7.42 22.15
C PHE A 319 -5.21 -7.63 21.28
N ILE A 320 -6.14 -8.49 21.72
CA ILE A 320 -7.40 -8.73 20.98
C ILE A 320 -8.28 -7.49 20.99
N THR A 321 -8.35 -6.77 22.12
CA THR A 321 -9.14 -5.55 22.24
C THR A 321 -8.70 -4.52 21.22
N ASP A 322 -7.40 -4.26 21.14
CA ASP A 322 -6.85 -3.20 20.29
C ASP A 322 -6.83 -3.57 18.81
N VAL A 323 -6.43 -4.79 18.47
CA VAL A 323 -6.25 -5.22 17.07
C VAL A 323 -7.58 -5.56 16.40
N TRP A 324 -8.59 -5.97 17.17
CA TRP A 324 -9.83 -6.52 16.63
C TRP A 324 -11.09 -5.87 17.16
N LEU A 325 -11.29 -5.82 18.48
CA LEU A 325 -12.56 -5.37 19.05
C LEU A 325 -12.76 -3.88 18.82
N TYR A 326 -11.72 -3.07 19.02
CA TYR A 326 -11.81 -1.62 18.81
C TYR A 326 -12.08 -1.25 17.34
N PRO A 327 -11.30 -1.73 16.35
CA PRO A 327 -11.58 -1.45 14.94
C PRO A 327 -12.91 -2.02 14.42
N SER A 328 -13.43 -3.09 15.03
CA SER A 328 -14.73 -3.68 14.67
C SER A 328 -15.92 -2.99 15.35
N GLY A 329 -15.67 -2.10 16.33
CA GLY A 329 -16.71 -1.42 17.08
C GLY A 329 -17.40 -2.32 18.11
N SER A 330 -16.60 -3.08 18.86
CA SER A 330 -17.04 -4.00 19.93
C SER A 330 -16.46 -3.65 21.30
N VAL A 331 -16.24 -2.36 21.57
CA VAL A 331 -15.70 -1.84 22.85
C VAL A 331 -16.55 -0.69 23.38
N ALA A 332 -16.23 -0.16 24.56
CA ALA A 332 -17.01 0.91 25.19
C ALA A 332 -17.03 2.21 24.36
N VAL A 333 -15.88 2.60 23.80
CA VAL A 333 -15.76 3.74 22.88
C VAL A 333 -15.23 3.23 21.56
N ASN A 334 -16.13 3.01 20.61
CA ASN A 334 -15.80 2.36 19.35
C ASN A 334 -14.97 3.23 18.42
N TYR A 335 -14.14 2.60 17.59
CA TYR A 335 -13.63 3.26 16.41
C TYR A 335 -14.82 3.75 15.57
N PRO A 336 -14.85 4.98 15.06
CA PRO A 336 -16.02 5.48 14.34
C PRO A 336 -16.28 4.74 13.02
N ILE A 337 -17.54 4.66 12.63
CA ILE A 337 -17.96 4.33 11.26
C ILE A 337 -17.53 5.49 10.37
N ARG A 338 -16.69 5.23 9.35
CA ARG A 338 -16.17 6.30 8.47
C ARG A 338 -15.58 5.80 7.15
N GLY A 339 -15.33 6.72 6.22
CA GLY A 339 -14.78 6.44 4.90
C GLY A 339 -15.84 6.09 3.85
N TYR A 340 -15.44 5.35 2.83
CA TYR A 340 -16.26 4.95 1.69
C TYR A 340 -17.01 3.64 1.96
N THR A 341 -17.83 3.62 3.02
CA THR A 341 -18.57 2.43 3.45
C THR A 341 -20.08 2.64 3.37
N ILE A 342 -20.81 1.53 3.25
CA ILE A 342 -22.26 1.51 3.43
C ILE A 342 -22.66 1.95 4.84
N GLY A 343 -21.78 1.75 5.83
CA GLY A 343 -21.99 2.22 7.20
C GLY A 343 -22.26 3.72 7.26
N ASN A 344 -21.51 4.52 6.50
CA ASN A 344 -21.74 5.96 6.42
C ASN A 344 -23.10 6.31 5.78
N LEU A 345 -23.58 5.52 4.83
CA LEU A 345 -24.94 5.68 4.28
C LEU A 345 -26.00 5.32 5.32
N LEU A 346 -25.79 4.25 6.10
CA LEU A 346 -26.70 3.84 7.17
C LEU A 346 -26.80 4.90 8.26
N VAL A 347 -25.67 5.49 8.68
CA VAL A 347 -25.63 6.63 9.60
C VAL A 347 -26.35 7.83 8.98
N GLY A 348 -26.02 8.22 7.75
CA GLY A 348 -26.66 9.36 7.08
C GLY A 348 -28.16 9.20 6.83
N SER A 349 -28.65 7.95 6.75
CA SER A 349 -30.08 7.62 6.62
C SER A 349 -30.84 7.53 7.95
N GLY A 350 -30.13 7.61 9.09
CA GLY A 350 -30.71 7.47 10.42
C GLY A 350 -31.02 6.02 10.84
N ILE A 351 -30.54 5.01 10.09
CA ILE A 351 -30.64 3.60 10.50
C ILE A 351 -29.69 3.30 11.67
N ILE A 352 -28.52 3.95 11.67
CA ILE A 352 -27.59 3.97 12.79
C ILE A 352 -27.60 5.39 13.33
N GLU A 353 -27.86 5.58 14.62
CA GLU A 353 -28.07 6.91 15.21
C GLU A 353 -26.76 7.71 15.28
N SER A 354 -25.65 7.04 15.63
CA SER A 354 -24.33 7.63 15.76
C SER A 354 -23.26 6.80 15.05
N SER A 355 -22.22 7.47 14.54
CA SER A 355 -21.05 6.79 13.96
C SER A 355 -20.26 5.96 15.00
N LEU A 356 -20.51 6.16 16.29
CA LEU A 356 -19.89 5.41 17.37
C LEU A 356 -20.70 4.17 17.78
N ASP A 357 -21.91 4.00 17.26
CA ASP A 357 -22.76 2.89 17.63
C ASP A 357 -22.19 1.55 17.17
N THR A 358 -22.50 0.51 17.92
CA THR A 358 -22.22 -0.87 17.55
C THR A 358 -23.13 -1.28 16.40
N PHE A 359 -22.58 -1.92 15.38
CA PHE A 359 -23.35 -2.45 14.25
C PHE A 359 -22.67 -3.73 13.73
N PRO A 360 -23.43 -4.80 13.41
CA PRO A 360 -22.86 -6.11 13.07
C PRO A 360 -22.35 -6.18 11.62
N PHE A 361 -21.36 -5.35 11.27
CA PHE A 361 -20.77 -5.32 9.92
C PHE A 361 -20.23 -6.68 9.46
N TRP A 362 -19.81 -7.54 10.39
CA TRP A 362 -19.36 -8.90 10.06
C TRP A 362 -20.42 -9.72 9.32
N ILE A 363 -21.72 -9.48 9.58
CA ILE A 363 -22.81 -10.15 8.86
C ILE A 363 -22.78 -9.72 7.39
N LEU A 364 -22.69 -8.42 7.12
CA LEU A 364 -22.61 -7.90 5.75
C LEU A 364 -21.35 -8.40 5.04
N GLN A 365 -20.22 -8.43 5.75
CA GLN A 365 -18.95 -8.95 5.25
C GLN A 365 -19.05 -10.45 4.91
N LEU A 366 -19.77 -11.27 5.68
CA LEU A 366 -19.98 -12.68 5.32
C LEU A 366 -20.93 -12.83 4.13
N VAL A 367 -22.04 -12.10 4.13
CA VAL A 367 -23.07 -12.17 3.08
C VAL A 367 -22.53 -11.71 1.73
N VAL A 368 -21.70 -10.67 1.71
CA VAL A 368 -21.07 -10.16 0.47
C VAL A 368 -19.75 -10.87 0.20
N GLY A 369 -18.92 -11.04 1.22
CA GLY A 369 -17.56 -11.55 1.08
C GLY A 369 -17.49 -13.03 0.72
N LEU A 370 -18.30 -13.92 1.30
CA LEU A 370 -18.21 -15.35 0.98
C LEU A 370 -18.59 -15.66 -0.48
N PRO A 371 -19.72 -15.16 -1.02
CA PRO A 371 -20.04 -15.35 -2.44
C PRO A 371 -19.00 -14.70 -3.36
N LEU A 372 -18.53 -13.50 -3.02
CA LEU A 372 -17.54 -12.78 -3.81
C LEU A 372 -16.20 -13.54 -3.84
N LEU A 373 -15.73 -14.03 -2.69
CA LEU A 373 -14.52 -14.83 -2.58
C LEU A 373 -14.61 -16.08 -3.44
N TRP A 374 -15.73 -16.81 -3.37
CA TRP A 374 -15.94 -18.01 -4.18
C TRP A 374 -15.92 -17.70 -5.69
N LEU A 375 -16.63 -16.65 -6.12
CA LEU A 375 -16.66 -16.21 -7.52
C LEU A 375 -15.26 -15.85 -8.03
N LEU A 376 -14.50 -15.08 -7.25
CA LEU A 376 -13.18 -14.60 -7.64
C LEU A 376 -12.12 -15.72 -7.62
N LEU A 377 -12.18 -16.64 -6.65
CA LEU A 377 -11.33 -17.84 -6.67
C LEU A 377 -11.65 -18.73 -7.88
N ARG A 378 -12.92 -18.86 -8.25
CA ARG A 378 -13.33 -19.57 -9.47
C ARG A 378 -12.83 -18.87 -10.72
N GLN A 379 -12.83 -17.52 -10.74
CA GLN A 379 -12.31 -16.74 -11.86
C GLN A 379 -10.80 -16.92 -12.00
N GLN A 380 -10.04 -16.80 -10.91
CA GLN A 380 -8.59 -17.06 -10.90
C GLN A 380 -8.27 -18.52 -11.24
N TRP A 381 -9.11 -19.48 -10.84
CA TRP A 381 -8.91 -20.88 -11.21
C TRP A 381 -8.95 -21.09 -12.72
N LYS A 382 -9.85 -20.38 -13.42
CA LYS A 382 -9.99 -20.45 -14.89
C LYS A 382 -8.93 -19.68 -15.65
N HIS A 383 -8.41 -18.60 -15.05
CA HIS A 383 -7.42 -17.72 -15.66
C HIS A 383 -6.21 -17.63 -14.74
N ASP A 384 -5.21 -18.45 -15.01
CA ASP A 384 -3.97 -18.45 -14.24
C ASP A 384 -3.15 -17.18 -14.48
N GLY A 385 -2.25 -16.87 -13.56
CA GLY A 385 -1.36 -15.73 -13.65
C GLY A 385 -1.39 -14.81 -12.43
N LEU A 386 -0.24 -14.19 -12.16
CA LEU A 386 -0.07 -13.26 -11.05
C LEU A 386 -0.91 -11.98 -11.23
N GLY A 387 -1.18 -11.56 -12.47
CA GLY A 387 -2.04 -10.40 -12.72
C GLY A 387 -3.49 -10.65 -12.35
N THR A 388 -4.06 -11.80 -12.74
CA THR A 388 -5.40 -12.22 -12.32
C THR A 388 -5.52 -12.35 -10.80
N MET A 389 -4.48 -12.88 -10.14
CA MET A 389 -4.42 -12.97 -8.68
C MET A 389 -4.58 -11.58 -8.02
N LEU A 390 -3.84 -10.56 -8.49
CA LEU A 390 -3.92 -9.21 -7.94
C LEU A 390 -5.28 -8.56 -8.20
N ILE A 391 -5.84 -8.72 -9.40
CA ILE A 391 -7.18 -8.19 -9.73
C ILE A 391 -8.22 -8.81 -8.80
N CYS A 392 -8.22 -10.13 -8.66
CA CYS A 392 -9.18 -10.84 -7.81
C CYS A 392 -9.02 -10.41 -6.34
N ALA A 393 -7.79 -10.31 -5.83
CA ALA A 393 -7.54 -9.83 -4.48
C ALA A 393 -8.01 -8.37 -4.27
N GLY A 394 -7.73 -7.48 -5.22
CA GLY A 394 -8.16 -6.08 -5.16
C GLY A 394 -9.69 -5.94 -5.17
N VAL A 395 -10.38 -6.65 -6.07
CA VAL A 395 -11.85 -6.64 -6.14
C VAL A 395 -12.47 -7.22 -4.87
N PHE A 396 -11.87 -8.27 -4.30
CA PHE A 396 -12.34 -8.85 -3.04
C PHE A 396 -12.22 -7.86 -1.87
N ILE A 397 -11.05 -7.24 -1.71
CA ILE A 397 -10.81 -6.23 -0.66
C ILE A 397 -11.76 -5.05 -0.82
N PHE A 398 -12.01 -4.60 -2.06
CA PHE A 398 -12.99 -3.55 -2.32
C PHE A 398 -14.40 -3.94 -1.86
N GLY A 399 -14.88 -5.12 -2.27
CA GLY A 399 -16.22 -5.58 -1.92
C GLY A 399 -16.43 -5.74 -0.42
N VAL A 400 -15.44 -6.31 0.30
CA VAL A 400 -15.48 -6.43 1.77
C VAL A 400 -15.32 -5.06 2.45
N GLY A 401 -14.46 -4.19 1.91
CA GLY A 401 -14.19 -2.85 2.44
C GLY A 401 -15.43 -1.96 2.41
N VAL A 402 -16.18 -1.94 1.30
CA VAL A 402 -17.41 -1.14 1.17
C VAL A 402 -18.46 -1.52 2.22
N VAL A 403 -18.50 -2.78 2.66
CA VAL A 403 -19.44 -3.25 3.69
C VAL A 403 -18.83 -3.36 5.09
N SER A 404 -17.65 -2.80 5.29
CA SER A 404 -16.96 -2.80 6.59
C SER A 404 -17.30 -1.55 7.41
N ARG A 405 -16.84 -1.53 8.66
CA ARG A 405 -16.99 -0.38 9.56
C ARG A 405 -16.22 0.85 9.05
N PHE A 406 -15.04 0.64 8.46
CA PHE A 406 -14.23 1.72 7.90
C PHE A 406 -13.49 1.33 6.62
N PHE A 407 -13.45 2.23 5.64
CA PHE A 407 -12.72 2.03 4.38
C PHE A 407 -12.29 3.38 3.81
N GLN A 408 -11.09 3.82 4.17
CA GLN A 408 -10.54 5.14 3.83
C GLN A 408 -9.89 5.22 2.44
N ASP A 409 -9.46 6.42 2.06
CA ASP A 409 -8.82 6.79 0.80
C ASP A 409 -7.55 5.99 0.49
N ASN A 410 -6.67 5.80 1.47
CA ASN A 410 -5.49 4.94 1.33
C ASN A 410 -5.85 3.48 0.98
N TYR A 411 -6.96 2.94 1.49
CA TYR A 411 -7.41 1.58 1.14
C TYR A 411 -7.95 1.52 -0.28
N VAL A 412 -8.67 2.56 -0.72
CA VAL A 412 -9.10 2.69 -2.12
C VAL A 412 -7.89 2.78 -3.04
N GLY A 413 -6.87 3.56 -2.67
CA GLY A 413 -5.59 3.64 -3.37
C GLY A 413 -4.89 2.29 -3.47
N PHE A 414 -4.79 1.56 -2.36
CA PHE A 414 -4.23 0.21 -2.31
C PHE A 414 -4.95 -0.76 -3.25
N VAL A 415 -6.30 -0.80 -3.19
CA VAL A 415 -7.13 -1.61 -4.09
C VAL A 415 -6.90 -1.25 -5.56
N ALA A 416 -6.95 0.05 -5.88
CA ALA A 416 -6.79 0.53 -7.24
C ALA A 416 -5.42 0.10 -7.80
N VAL A 417 -4.36 0.22 -6.99
CA VAL A 417 -3.02 -0.20 -7.38
C VAL A 417 -2.92 -1.71 -7.60
N LEU A 418 -3.52 -2.55 -6.75
CA LEU A 418 -3.55 -4.01 -6.99
C LEU A 418 -4.21 -4.34 -8.34
N ILE A 419 -5.35 -3.72 -8.63
CA ILE A 419 -6.09 -3.95 -9.89
C ILE A 419 -5.28 -3.45 -11.10
N LEU A 420 -4.71 -2.24 -11.02
CA LEU A 420 -3.89 -1.65 -12.08
C LEU A 420 -2.64 -2.48 -12.36
N LEU A 421 -1.92 -2.90 -11.31
CA LEU A 421 -0.77 -3.80 -11.42
C LEU A 421 -1.18 -5.09 -12.12
N GLY A 422 -2.28 -5.71 -11.69
CA GLY A 422 -2.74 -6.96 -12.26
C GLY A 422 -3.17 -6.84 -13.72
N ALA A 423 -3.85 -5.75 -14.07
CA ALA A 423 -4.26 -5.47 -15.45
C ALA A 423 -3.04 -5.28 -16.38
N LEU A 424 -2.03 -4.53 -15.93
CA LEU A 424 -0.82 -4.30 -16.71
C LEU A 424 0.05 -5.56 -16.85
N LEU A 425 0.10 -6.40 -15.82
CA LEU A 425 0.76 -7.72 -15.89
C LEU A 425 0.08 -8.63 -16.93
N ASN A 426 -1.25 -8.69 -16.94
CA ASN A 426 -1.99 -9.48 -17.91
C ASN A 426 -1.80 -8.95 -19.34
N ALA A 427 -1.86 -7.62 -19.52
CA ALA A 427 -1.65 -6.99 -20.82
C ALA A 427 -0.22 -7.23 -21.37
N ASP A 428 0.81 -7.18 -20.52
CA ASP A 428 2.19 -7.51 -20.93
C ASP A 428 2.31 -8.99 -21.35
N ALA A 429 1.69 -9.90 -20.59
CA ALA A 429 1.71 -11.33 -20.87
C ALA A 429 1.02 -11.66 -22.21
N GLU A 430 -0.19 -11.12 -22.45
CA GLU A 430 -0.92 -11.29 -23.72
C GLU A 430 -0.10 -10.76 -24.90
N ARG A 431 0.53 -9.61 -24.72
CA ARG A 431 1.37 -9.01 -25.75
C ARG A 431 2.56 -9.90 -26.11
N LEU A 432 3.22 -10.53 -25.13
CA LEU A 432 4.33 -11.45 -25.38
C LEU A 432 3.89 -12.70 -26.14
N LEU A 433 2.69 -13.22 -25.86
CA LEU A 433 2.12 -14.35 -26.58
C LEU A 433 1.87 -14.02 -28.06
N ILE A 434 1.22 -12.89 -28.35
CA ILE A 434 0.94 -12.44 -29.73
C ILE A 434 2.24 -12.29 -30.52
N ASN A 435 3.28 -11.68 -29.92
CA ASN A 435 4.55 -11.50 -30.62
C ASN A 435 5.24 -12.83 -30.93
N LYS A 436 5.13 -13.83 -30.04
CA LYS A 436 5.66 -15.18 -30.26
C LYS A 436 4.92 -15.95 -31.35
N GLU A 437 3.64 -15.69 -31.56
CA GLU A 437 2.85 -16.30 -32.63
C GLU A 437 3.08 -15.63 -34.00
N SER A 438 3.49 -14.37 -34.01
CA SER A 438 3.70 -13.57 -35.24
C SER A 438 5.12 -13.60 -35.82
N GLY A 439 6.10 -14.09 -35.08
CA GLY A 439 7.51 -14.18 -35.48
C GLY A 439 7.99 -15.61 -35.50
#